data_AF-C0BC13-F1
#
_entry.id   AF-C0BC13-F1
#
_cell.length_a   1.000
_cell.length_b   1.000
_cell.length_c   1.000
_cell.angle_alpha   90.00
_cell.angle_beta   90.00
_cell.angle_gamma   90.00
#
_symmetry.space_group_name_H-M   'P 1'
#
loop_
_entity.id
_entity.type
_entity.pdbx_description
1 polymer ?
#
loop_
_entity_poly.entity_id
_entity_poly.type
_entity_poly.pdbx_seq_one_letter_code
_entity_poly.pdbx_strand_id
1 'polypeptide(L)' 'MNNIDFDAIDLTKEAPVTEPERQYYYIAKARKYVSEKAQEIGRDLTFCVTTFGCQMTSVVEV' A
#
# COMPACT_ATOMS: atom_id res chain seq x y z
N MET A 1 5.02 5.88 -18.07
CA MET A 1 4.45 5.42 -16.79
C MET A 1 4.30 3.91 -16.85
N ASN A 2 5.00 3.16 -16.00
CA ASN A 2 4.71 1.73 -15.84
C ASN A 2 3.36 1.60 -15.13
N ASN A 3 2.39 0.94 -15.76
CA ASN A 3 1.08 0.69 -15.18
C ASN A 3 1.20 -0.57 -14.31
N ILE A 4 1.23 -0.39 -13.00
CA ILE A 4 1.37 -1.50 -12.05
C ILE A 4 -0.03 -1.94 -11.67
N ASP A 5 -0.34 -3.18 -12.02
CA ASP A 5 -1.60 -3.82 -11.64
C ASP A 5 -1.50 -4.31 -10.18
N PHE A 6 -2.19 -3.61 -9.28
CA PHE A 6 -2.23 -3.96 -7.85
C PHE A 6 -3.13 -5.17 -7.57
N ASP A 7 -4.04 -5.52 -8.48
CA ASP A 7 -4.94 -6.66 -8.32
C ASP A 7 -4.23 -7.98 -8.68
N ALA A 8 -3.13 -7.91 -9.43
CA ALA A 8 -2.26 -9.04 -9.73
C ALA A 8 -1.31 -9.44 -8.57
N ILE A 9 -1.25 -8.64 -7.50
CA ILE A 9 -0.34 -8.89 -6.37
C ILE A 9 -0.93 -9.92 -5.42
N ASP A 10 -0.23 -11.04 -5.26
CA ASP A 10 -0.61 -12.12 -4.34
C ASP A 10 -0.33 -11.75 -2.88
N LEU A 11 -1.37 -11.32 -2.18
CA LEU A 11 -1.31 -10.94 -0.76
C LEU A 11 -1.29 -12.13 0.22
N THR A 12 -1.39 -13.38 -0.27
CA THR A 12 -1.38 -14.58 0.60
C THR A 12 0.04 -15.01 0.98
N LYS A 13 1.03 -14.58 0.21
CA LYS A 13 2.46 -14.87 0.43
C LYS A 13 3.08 -13.86 1.39
N GLU A 14 4.26 -14.20 1.89
CA GLU A 14 5.09 -13.28 2.66
C GLU A 14 5.47 -12.05 1.83
N ALA A 15 5.65 -10.92 2.52
CA ALA A 15 6.02 -9.67 1.86
C ALA A 15 7.40 -9.80 1.19
N PRO A 16 7.57 -9.32 -0.05
CA PRO A 16 8.86 -9.30 -0.72
C PRO A 16 9.94 -8.60 0.12
N VAL A 17 11.17 -9.10 0.04
CA VAL A 17 12.28 -8.52 0.80
C VAL A 17 12.82 -7.26 0.12
N THR A 18 12.80 -7.24 -1.20
CA THR A 18 13.36 -6.20 -2.06
C THR A 18 12.40 -5.04 -2.26
N GLU A 19 12.99 -3.85 -2.36
CA GLU A 19 12.29 -2.69 -2.92
C GLU A 19 12.52 -2.64 -4.44
N PRO A 20 11.52 -2.18 -5.23
CA PRO A 20 10.25 -1.56 -4.82
C PRO A 20 9.09 -2.56 -4.61
N GLU A 21 9.28 -3.86 -4.83
CA GLU A 21 8.19 -4.85 -4.78
C GLU A 21 7.47 -4.87 -3.41
N ARG A 22 8.24 -4.70 -2.34
CA ARG A 22 7.71 -4.58 -0.97
C ARG A 22 6.73 -3.40 -0.84
N GLN A 23 7.03 -2.26 -1.49
CA GLN A 23 6.17 -1.08 -1.43
C GLN A 23 4.82 -1.36 -2.11
N TYR A 24 4.85 -1.96 -3.30
CA TYR A 24 3.63 -2.33 -4.01
C TYR A 24 2.80 -3.37 -3.26
N TYR A 25 3.44 -4.33 -2.60
CA TYR A 25 2.77 -5.32 -1.75
C TYR A 25 1.96 -4.65 -0.63
N TYR A 26 2.56 -3.71 0.13
CA TYR A 26 1.85 -3.04 1.21
C TYR A 26 0.77 -2.07 0.71
N ILE A 27 0.98 -1.43 -0.44
CA ILE A 27 -0.05 -0.60 -1.09
C ILE A 27 -1.27 -1.45 -1.47
N ALA A 28 -1.06 -2.60 -2.12
CA ALA A 28 -2.16 -3.52 -2.46
C ALA A 28 -2.87 -4.04 -1.20
N LYS A 29 -2.12 -4.40 -0.16
CA LYS A 29 -2.67 -4.83 1.13
C LYS A 29 -3.54 -3.76 1.79
N ALA A 30 -3.06 -2.52 1.81
CA ALA A 30 -3.80 -1.39 2.38
C ALA A 30 -5.10 -1.12 1.60
N ARG A 31 -5.05 -1.17 0.25
CA ARG A 31 -6.24 -1.01 -0.59
C ARG A 31 -7.31 -2.05 -0.28
N LYS A 32 -6.92 -3.33 -0.19
CA LYS A 32 -7.86 -4.41 0.16
C LYS A 32 -8.48 -4.19 1.54
N TYR A 33 -7.65 -3.88 2.53
CA TYR A 33 -8.10 -3.64 3.91
C TYR A 33 -9.08 -2.46 4.02
N VAL A 34 -8.79 -1.35 3.34
CA VAL A 34 -9.66 -0.17 3.33
C VAL A 34 -10.99 -0.47 2.65
N SER A 35 -10.97 -1.21 1.52
CA SER A 35 -12.20 -1.62 0.82
C SER A 35 -13.09 -2.54 1.68
N GLU A 36 -12.50 -3.54 2.34
CA GLU A 36 -13.23 -4.43 3.25
C GLU A 36 -13.85 -3.63 4.41
N LYS A 37 -13.09 -2.72 5.03
CA LYS A 37 -13.61 -1.87 6.10
C LYS A 37 -14.67 -0.86 5.65
N ALA A 38 -14.55 -0.32 4.45
CA ALA A 38 -15.56 0.57 3.88
C ALA A 38 -16.88 -0.17 3.65
N GLN A 39 -16.83 -1.43 3.18
CA GLN A 39 -18.01 -2.29 3.03
C GLN A 39 -18.64 -2.63 4.38
N GLU A 40 -17.84 -2.95 5.40
CA GLU A 40 -18.33 -3.24 6.76
C GLU A 40 -19.08 -2.06 7.39
N ILE A 41 -18.60 -0.82 7.17
CA ILE A 41 -19.17 0.40 7.78
C ILE A 41 -20.26 1.02 6.89
N GLY A 42 -20.34 0.63 5.62
CA GLY A 42 -21.33 1.12 4.64
C GLY A 42 -21.04 2.53 4.13
N ARG A 43 -19.79 3.00 4.22
CA ARG A 43 -19.35 4.32 3.71
C ARG A 43 -17.87 4.32 3.38
N ASP A 44 -17.46 5.23 2.50
CA ASP A 44 -16.05 5.45 2.19
C ASP A 44 -15.27 5.93 3.42
N LEU A 45 -14.02 5.48 3.52
CA LEU A 45 -13.09 5.86 4.58
C LEU A 45 -12.24 7.05 4.14
N THR A 46 -12.22 8.07 4.99
CA THR A 46 -11.38 9.26 4.83
C THR A 46 -10.36 9.30 5.97
N PHE A 47 -9.13 9.70 5.67
CA PHE A 47 -8.11 9.92 6.67
C PHE A 47 -7.60 11.36 6.59
N CYS A 48 -7.22 11.94 7.73
CA CYS A 48 -6.51 13.20 7.80
C CYS A 48 -5.04 12.90 8.08
N VAL A 49 -4.15 13.25 7.15
CA VAL A 49 -2.71 13.10 7.33
C VAL A 49 -2.06 14.47 7.46
N THR A 50 -1.23 14.61 8.49
CA THR A 50 -0.27 15.70 8.60
C THR A 50 1.08 15.19 8.09
N THR A 51 1.45 15.58 6.88
CA THR A 51 2.75 15.21 6.31
C THR A 51 3.84 16.02 7.00
N PHE A 52 4.55 15.41 7.94
CA PHE A 52 5.86 15.91 8.37
C PHE A 52 6.87 15.51 7.30
N GLY A 53 7.59 16.48 6.73
CA GLY A 53 8.44 16.29 5.56
C GLY A 53 9.52 15.22 5.73
N CYS A 54 9.21 14.01 5.28
CA CYS A 54 10.13 13.02 4.73
C CYS A 54 9.34 12.25 3.68
N GLN A 55 9.79 12.28 2.43
CA GLN A 55 9.07 11.61 1.34
C GLN A 55 9.14 10.09 1.53
N MET A 56 8.12 9.38 1.06
CA MET A 56 8.01 7.91 1.05
C MET A 56 9.05 7.24 0.14
N THR A 57 10.17 7.91 -0.12
CA THR A 57 11.22 7.50 -1.05
C THR A 57 12.58 7.87 -0.46
N SER A 58 13.21 6.92 0.22
CA SER A 58 14.67 6.77 0.20
C SER A 58 15.05 5.49 0.92
N VAL A 59 15.33 4.46 0.12
CA VAL A 59 16.45 3.54 0.37
C VAL A 59 17.53 4.23 1.21
N VAL A 60 17.76 3.71 2.42
CA VAL A 60 19.08 3.86 3.05
C VAL A 60 19.81 2.58 2.68
N GLU A 61 20.59 2.61 1.60
CA GLU A 61 21.77 1.75 1.54
C GLU A 61 22.74 2.29 2.59
N VAL A 62 22.95 1.54 3.67
CA VAL A 62 24.13 1.68 4.55
C VAL A 62 25.19 0.72 4.06
#